data_AF-A0A8T4EAY6-F1
#
_entry.id   AF-A0A8T4EAY6-F1
#
_cell.length_a   1.000
_cell.length_b   1.000
_cell.length_c   1.000
_cell.angle_alpha   90.00
_cell.angle_beta   90.00
_cell.angle_gamma   90.00
#
_symmetry.space_group_name_H-M   'P 1'
#
loop_
_entity.id
_entity.type
_entity.pdbx_description
1 polymer ?
#
loop_
_entity_poly.entity_id
_entity_poly.type
_entity_poly.pdbx_seq_one_letter_code
_entity_poly.pdbx_strand_id
1 'polypeptide(L)'
;MFQDFVEELKQLNLPMGEYAIFGSGPLAVRGVRESQDIDLVVKDGLWQELSQKYAPEGRRIYVGNVEIYADWSPWTDTGFLVDSAEIIEGMPYVRLEYVQEWKAYLSRDKDKADLKLIEKYLSEGGR
;
A
#
# COMPACT_ATOMS: atom_id res chain seq x y z
N MET A 1 16.77 -2.68 1.57
CA MET A 1 15.79 -3.53 2.29
C MET A 1 14.47 -2.77 2.36
N PHE A 2 13.32 -3.45 2.55
CA PHE A 2 12.01 -2.78 2.59
C PHE A 2 11.98 -1.59 3.57
N GLN A 3 12.70 -1.69 4.69
CA GLN A 3 12.84 -0.62 5.67
C GLN A 3 13.43 0.68 5.07
N ASP A 4 14.34 0.60 4.11
CA ASP A 4 14.96 1.78 3.50
C ASP A 4 13.90 2.61 2.76
N PHE A 5 12.95 1.94 2.09
CA PHE A 5 11.82 2.62 1.44
C PHE A 5 10.86 3.23 2.47
N VAL A 6 10.65 2.57 3.61
CA VAL A 6 9.80 3.11 4.68
C VAL A 6 10.41 4.37 5.28
N GLU A 7 11.73 4.42 5.44
CA GLU A 7 12.42 5.64 5.88
C GLU A 7 12.34 6.77 4.85
N GLU A 8 12.43 6.46 3.55
CA GLU A 8 12.20 7.43 2.48
C GLU A 8 10.77 7.99 2.51
N LEU A 9 9.77 7.13 2.71
CA LEU A 9 8.38 7.55 2.90
C LEU A 9 8.22 8.49 4.11
N LYS A 10 8.85 8.18 5.26
CA LYS A 10 8.79 9.04 6.45
C LYS A 10 9.32 10.45 6.17
N GLN A 11 10.32 10.59 5.31
CA GLN A 11 10.88 11.90 4.94
C GLN A 11 9.88 12.78 4.16
N LEU A 12 8.86 12.19 3.54
CA LEU A 12 7.79 12.93 2.87
C LEU A 12 6.86 13.65 3.85
N ASN A 13 6.88 13.27 5.14
CA ASN A 13 6.07 13.85 6.21
C ASN A 13 4.58 13.96 5.83
N LEU A 14 4.03 12.91 5.20
CA LEU A 14 2.63 12.87 4.80
C LEU A 14 1.72 12.80 6.04
N PRO A 15 0.55 13.46 6.01
CA PRO A 15 -0.37 13.47 7.14
C PRO A 15 -0.95 12.07 7.40
N MET A 16 -0.85 11.59 8.64
CA MET A 16 -1.47 10.34 9.07
C MET A 16 -2.99 10.38 8.86
N GLY A 17 -3.56 9.29 8.36
CA GLY A 17 -4.98 9.21 8.04
C GLY A 17 -5.35 9.71 6.64
N GLU A 18 -4.39 10.21 5.86
CA GLU A 18 -4.59 10.60 4.47
C GLU A 18 -3.95 9.64 3.46
N TYR A 19 -3.16 8.67 3.94
CA TYR A 19 -2.54 7.64 3.12
C TYR A 19 -2.46 6.31 3.86
N ALA A 20 -2.32 5.23 3.09
CA ALA A 20 -1.97 3.92 3.60
C ALA A 20 -1.05 3.19 2.61
N ILE A 21 -0.06 2.47 3.15
CA ILE A 21 0.86 1.63 2.38
C ILE A 21 0.06 0.43 1.85
N PHE A 22 0.11 0.25 0.52
CA PHE A 22 -0.64 -0.75 -0.20
C PHE A 22 0.28 -1.72 -0.97
N GLY A 23 -0.29 -2.52 -1.86
CA GLY A 23 0.44 -3.43 -2.74
C GLY A 23 1.14 -4.53 -1.96
N SER A 24 2.47 -4.59 -2.08
CA SER A 24 3.29 -5.61 -1.40
C SER A 24 3.75 -5.19 -0.01
N GLY A 25 3.63 -3.92 0.35
CA GLY A 25 4.08 -3.39 1.64
C GLY A 25 3.45 -4.08 2.87
N PRO A 26 2.12 -4.31 2.91
CA PRO A 26 1.47 -5.03 4.01
C PRO A 26 1.97 -6.47 4.21
N LEU A 27 2.50 -7.10 3.16
CA LEU A 27 3.11 -8.43 3.24
C LEU A 27 4.55 -8.35 3.74
N ALA A 28 5.29 -7.34 3.30
CA ALA A 28 6.69 -7.13 3.67
C ALA A 28 6.85 -6.78 5.15
N VAL A 29 6.02 -5.89 5.68
CA VAL A 29 6.07 -5.53 7.12
C VAL A 29 5.77 -6.72 8.04
N ARG A 30 5.09 -7.76 7.53
CA ARG A 30 4.77 -9.00 8.26
C ARG A 30 5.77 -10.14 8.04
N GLY A 31 6.81 -9.92 7.24
CA GLY A 31 7.75 -10.96 6.86
C GLY A 31 7.15 -12.06 5.97
N VAL A 32 6.02 -11.81 5.32
CA VAL A 32 5.36 -12.79 4.43
C VAL A 32 6.11 -12.94 3.11
N ARG A 33 6.61 -11.83 2.55
CA ARG A 33 7.50 -11.78 1.37
C ARG A 33 8.22 -10.44 1.28
N GLU A 34 9.29 -10.36 0.50
CA GLU A 34 9.96 -9.08 0.25
C GLU A 34 9.16 -8.16 -0.70
N SER A 35 9.36 -6.84 -0.53
CA SER A 35 8.89 -5.80 -1.45
C SER A 35 10.09 -4.98 -1.96
N GLN A 36 10.03 -4.54 -3.22
CA GLN A 36 11.09 -3.77 -3.87
C GLN A 36 10.73 -2.28 -4.03
N ASP A 37 9.54 -1.91 -3.60
CA ASP A 37 8.93 -0.59 -3.72
C ASP A 37 7.94 -0.36 -2.57
N ILE A 38 7.44 0.88 -2.49
CA ILE A 38 6.29 1.26 -1.67
C ILE A 38 5.21 1.85 -2.57
N ASP A 39 4.06 1.20 -2.57
CA ASP A 39 2.82 1.72 -3.12
C ASP A 39 2.03 2.41 -2.00
N LEU A 40 1.50 3.60 -2.26
CA LEU A 40 0.53 4.27 -1.39
C LEU A 40 -0.80 4.44 -2.12
N VAL A 41 -1.88 4.17 -1.40
CA VAL A 41 -3.18 4.78 -1.73
C VAL A 41 -3.37 6.01 -0.86
N VAL A 42 -3.90 7.09 -1.45
CA VAL A 42 -4.15 8.35 -0.75
C VAL A 42 -5.60 8.80 -0.92
N LYS A 43 -6.09 9.59 0.03
CA LYS A 43 -7.38 10.26 -0.11
C LYS A 43 -7.31 11.35 -1.18
N ASP A 44 -8.47 11.69 -1.74
CA ASP A 44 -8.61 12.71 -2.79
C ASP A 44 -8.00 14.06 -2.41
N GLY A 45 -8.13 14.47 -1.14
CA GLY A 45 -7.56 15.72 -0.64
C GLY A 45 -6.04 15.75 -0.77
N LEU A 46 -5.36 14.74 -0.22
CA LEU A 46 -3.92 14.62 -0.32
C LEU A 46 -3.45 14.42 -1.78
N TRP A 47 -4.21 13.70 -2.60
CA TRP A 47 -3.91 13.57 -4.03
C TRP A 47 -3.91 14.93 -4.75
N GLN A 48 -4.90 15.78 -4.49
CA GLN A 48 -4.98 17.12 -5.09
C GLN A 48 -3.78 18.00 -4.69
N GLU A 49 -3.33 17.91 -3.44
CA GLU A 49 -2.14 18.65 -2.98
C GLU A 49 -0.85 18.12 -3.63
N LEU A 50 -0.66 16.80 -3.65
CA LEU A 50 0.55 16.19 -4.19
C LEU A 50 0.65 16.36 -5.71
N SER A 51 -0.47 16.29 -6.44
CA SER A 51 -0.50 16.47 -7.89
C SER A 51 -0.19 17.91 -8.36
N GLN A 52 -0.28 18.89 -7.46
CA GLN A 52 0.19 20.25 -7.72
C GLN A 52 1.70 20.40 -7.47
N LYS A 53 2.26 19.59 -6.55
CA LYS A 53 3.66 19.63 -6.15
C LYS A 53 4.56 18.75 -7.04
N TYR A 54 4.04 17.62 -7.49
CA TYR A 54 4.74 16.62 -8.29
C TYR A 54 3.98 16.40 -9.59
N ALA A 55 4.69 16.21 -10.70
CA ALA A 55 4.06 15.96 -11.99
C ALA A 55 3.47 14.53 -12.02
N PRO A 56 2.14 14.37 -12.14
CA PRO A 56 1.53 13.05 -12.19
C PRO A 56 1.72 12.39 -13.57
N GLU A 57 1.96 11.09 -13.57
CA GLU A 57 1.87 10.22 -14.75
C GLU A 57 0.54 9.48 -14.72
N GLY A 58 -0.49 10.06 -15.34
CA GLY A 58 -1.85 9.54 -15.27
C GLY A 58 -2.41 9.67 -13.84
N ARG A 59 -2.71 8.53 -13.19
CA ARG A 59 -3.19 8.47 -11.79
C ARG A 59 -2.13 8.03 -10.79
N ARG A 60 -0.85 8.20 -11.16
CA ARG A 60 0.31 7.86 -10.35
C ARG A 60 1.25 9.05 -10.20
N ILE A 61 1.82 9.25 -9.02
CA ILE A 61 2.92 10.18 -8.74
C ILE A 61 4.11 9.36 -8.23
N TYR A 62 5.33 9.76 -8.61
CA TYR A 62 6.56 9.17 -8.09
C TYR A 62 7.33 10.20 -7.30
N VAL A 63 7.76 9.80 -6.11
CA VAL A 63 8.69 10.56 -5.29
C VAL A 63 9.78 9.59 -4.84
N GLY A 64 10.87 9.56 -5.61
CA GLY A 64 11.93 8.56 -5.43
C GLY A 64 11.39 7.13 -5.61
N ASN A 65 11.46 6.28 -4.58
CA ASN A 65 10.94 4.91 -4.60
C ASN A 65 9.50 4.76 -4.07
N VAL A 66 8.84 5.89 -3.78
CA VAL A 66 7.45 5.92 -3.33
C VAL A 66 6.55 6.20 -4.52
N GLU A 67 5.65 5.26 -4.80
CA GLU A 67 4.60 5.40 -5.80
C GLU A 67 3.27 5.73 -5.12
N ILE A 68 2.61 6.80 -5.55
CA ILE A 68 1.41 7.33 -4.91
C ILE A 68 0.26 7.29 -5.89
N TYR A 69 -0.86 6.70 -5.46
CA TYR A 69 -2.02 6.42 -6.30
C TYR A 69 -3.29 7.10 -5.78
N ALA A 70 -4.01 7.76 -6.68
CA ALA A 70 -5.32 8.36 -6.40
C ALA A 70 -6.42 7.31 -6.23
N ASP A 71 -6.33 6.24 -7.02
CA ASP A 71 -7.28 5.14 -7.04
C ASP A 71 -6.56 3.82 -7.29
N TRP A 72 -7.25 2.72 -7.03
CA TRP A 72 -6.67 1.40 -7.24
C TRP A 72 -7.73 0.37 -7.56
N SER A 73 -7.76 -0.10 -8.82
CA SER A 73 -8.71 -1.12 -9.28
C SER A 73 -8.67 -2.38 -8.39
N PRO A 74 -9.81 -2.85 -7.86
CA PRO A 74 -11.18 -2.57 -8.33
C PRO A 74 -11.85 -1.33 -7.71
N TRP A 75 -11.21 -0.64 -6.77
CA TRP A 75 -11.81 0.50 -6.07
C TRP A 75 -11.47 1.82 -6.73
N THR A 76 -12.51 2.59 -7.04
CA THR A 76 -12.39 3.95 -7.58
C THR A 76 -12.31 5.01 -6.48
N ASP A 77 -12.71 4.66 -5.25
CA ASP A 77 -12.53 5.45 -4.04
C ASP A 77 -11.74 4.59 -3.05
N THR A 78 -10.51 5.00 -2.76
CA THR A 78 -9.60 4.28 -1.85
C THR A 78 -9.60 4.87 -0.44
N GLY A 79 -10.44 5.88 -0.16
CA GLY A 79 -10.51 6.52 1.15
C GLY A 79 -10.81 5.53 2.27
N PHE A 80 -11.68 4.55 2.02
CA PHE A 80 -11.98 3.50 3.01
C PHE A 80 -10.78 2.59 3.31
N LEU A 81 -9.87 2.35 2.35
CA LEU A 81 -8.64 1.59 2.59
C LEU A 81 -7.71 2.35 3.53
N VAL A 82 -7.67 3.68 3.39
CA VAL A 82 -6.94 4.57 4.28
C VAL A 82 -7.59 4.63 5.66
N ASP A 83 -8.91 4.80 5.74
CA ASP A 83 -9.65 4.92 7.01
C ASP A 83 -9.64 3.63 7.83
N SER A 84 -9.61 2.47 7.16
CA SER A 84 -9.55 1.16 7.81
C SER A 84 -8.13 0.66 8.06
N ALA A 85 -7.11 1.40 7.60
CA ALA A 85 -5.72 1.02 7.69
C ALA A 85 -5.31 0.71 9.14
N GLU A 86 -4.43 -0.27 9.28
CA GLU A 86 -3.84 -0.65 10.55
C GLU A 86 -2.47 0.00 10.73
N ILE A 87 -2.13 0.34 11.96
CA ILE A 87 -0.83 0.93 12.26
C ILE A 87 0.15 -0.18 12.67
N ILE A 88 1.18 -0.39 11.86
CA ILE A 88 2.27 -1.35 12.13
C ILE A 88 3.57 -0.55 12.11
N GLU A 89 4.38 -0.69 13.17
CA GLU A 89 5.65 0.05 13.31
C GLU A 89 5.54 1.57 13.08
N GLY A 90 4.39 2.14 13.46
CA GLY A 90 4.11 3.58 13.35
C GLY A 90 3.66 4.05 11.97
N MET A 91 3.48 3.16 11.00
CA MET A 91 3.04 3.50 9.64
C MET A 91 1.67 2.87 9.32
N PRO A 92 0.83 3.54 8.52
CA PRO A 92 -0.48 3.01 8.13
C PRO A 92 -0.32 2.02 6.98
N TYR A 93 -0.80 0.79 7.16
CA TYR A 93 -0.85 -0.24 6.14
C TYR A 93 -2.30 -0.60 5.84
N VAL A 94 -2.62 -0.80 4.57
CA VAL A 94 -3.93 -1.37 4.21
C VAL A 94 -4.00 -2.79 4.75
N ARG A 95 -5.16 -3.13 5.31
CA ARG A 95 -5.41 -4.45 5.90
C ARG A 95 -5.21 -5.57 4.90
N LEU A 96 -4.69 -6.70 5.38
CA LEU A 96 -4.46 -7.88 4.55
C LEU A 96 -5.73 -8.37 3.85
N GLU A 97 -6.90 -8.26 4.47
CA GLU A 97 -8.18 -8.65 3.86
C GLU A 97 -8.42 -7.96 2.50
N TYR A 98 -8.17 -6.65 2.42
CA TYR A 98 -8.28 -5.91 1.16
C TYR A 98 -7.13 -6.25 0.19
N VAL A 99 -5.92 -6.48 0.69
CA VAL A 99 -4.81 -6.95 -0.17
C VAL A 99 -5.15 -8.30 -0.81
N GLN A 100 -5.80 -9.21 -0.07
CA GLN A 100 -6.27 -10.50 -0.59
C GLN A 100 -7.36 -10.31 -1.64
N GLU A 101 -8.37 -9.48 -1.37
CA GLU A 101 -9.44 -9.18 -2.33
C GLU A 101 -8.88 -8.64 -3.65
N TRP A 102 -7.97 -7.68 -3.57
CA TRP A 102 -7.31 -7.10 -4.74
C TRP A 102 -6.50 -8.12 -5.53
N LYS A 103 -5.69 -8.95 -4.84
CA LYS A 103 -4.87 -9.99 -5.47
C LYS A 103 -5.72 -11.07 -6.13
N ALA A 104 -6.83 -11.44 -5.50
CA ALA A 104 -7.80 -12.37 -6.06
C ALA A 104 -8.46 -11.79 -7.31
N TYR A 105 -8.80 -10.50 -7.31
CA TYR A 105 -9.35 -9.79 -8.46
C TYR A 105 -8.40 -9.78 -9.66
N LEU A 106 -7.12 -9.44 -9.47
CA LEU A 106 -6.14 -9.39 -10.56
C LEU A 106 -5.69 -10.78 -11.04
N SER A 107 -5.62 -11.77 -10.14
CA SER A 107 -5.37 -13.19 -10.45
C SER A 107 -4.11 -13.45 -11.31
N ARG A 108 -3.07 -12.60 -11.20
CA ARG A 108 -1.78 -12.83 -11.87
C ARG A 108 -1.05 -13.98 -11.17
N ASP A 109 -0.08 -14.60 -11.84
CA ASP A 109 0.64 -15.74 -11.25
C ASP A 109 1.34 -15.39 -9.93
N LYS A 110 1.92 -14.17 -9.84
CA LYS A 110 2.47 -13.65 -8.59
C LYS A 110 1.41 -13.45 -7.50
N ASP A 111 0.20 -13.02 -7.87
CA ASP A 111 -0.87 -12.81 -6.90
C ASP A 111 -1.36 -14.13 -6.33
N LYS A 112 -1.47 -15.18 -7.16
CA LYS A 112 -1.82 -16.53 -6.70
C LYS A 112 -0.77 -17.08 -5.74
N ALA A 113 0.51 -16.80 -5.97
CA ALA A 113 1.57 -17.17 -5.04
C ALA A 113 1.46 -16.39 -3.72
N ASP A 114 1.26 -15.08 -3.79
CA ASP A 114 1.08 -14.23 -2.62
C ASP A 114 -0.15 -14.64 -1.79
N LEU A 115 -1.27 -14.99 -2.42
CA LEU A 115 -2.48 -15.46 -1.72
C LEU A 115 -2.21 -16.71 -0.88
N LYS A 116 -1.41 -17.66 -1.38
CA LYS A 116 -1.01 -18.86 -0.61
C LYS A 116 -0.13 -18.52 0.58
N LEU A 117 0.77 -17.54 0.42
CA LEU A 117 1.63 -17.07 1.52
C LEU A 117 0.80 -16.37 2.60
N ILE A 118 -0.19 -15.58 2.20
CA ILE A 118 -1.12 -14.93 3.13
C ILE A 118 -1.95 -15.98 3.87
N GLU A 119 -2.53 -16.95 3.15
CA GLU A 119 -3.32 -18.03 3.76
C GLU A 119 -2.49 -18.79 4.79
N LYS A 120 -1.24 -19.14 4.45
CA LYS A 120 -0.31 -19.78 5.38
C LYS A 120 -0.07 -18.90 6.62
N TYR A 121 0.28 -17.63 6.43
CA TYR A 121 0.52 -16.68 7.52
C TYR A 121 -0.66 -16.57 8.48
N LEU A 122 -1.88 -16.46 7.94
CA LEU A 122 -3.11 -16.40 8.73
C LEU A 122 -3.38 -17.73 9.47
N SER A 123 -3.14 -18.88 8.83
CA SER A 123 -3.31 -20.20 9.45
C SER A 123 -2.34 -20.45 10.62
N GLU A 124 -1.20 -19.76 10.63
CA GLU A 124 -0.19 -19.80 11.68
C GLU A 124 -0.46 -18.77 12.80
N GLY A 125 -1.60 -18.07 12.76
CA GLY A 125 -2.01 -17.10 13.78
C GLY A 125 -1.54 -15.67 13.53
N GLY A 126 -1.01 -15.39 12.33
CA GLY A 126 -0.68 -14.05 11.88
C GLY A 126 -1.90 -13.12 11.89
N ARG A 127 -1.65 -11.84 12.17
CA ARG A 127 -2.63 -10.76 12.11
C ARG A 127 -2.14 -9.69 11.15
#